data_AF-A0A7H2X7Y8-F1
#
_entry.id   AF-A0A7H2X7Y8-F1
#
_cell.length_a   1.000
_cell.length_b   1.000
_cell.length_c   1.000
_cell.angle_alpha   90.00
_cell.angle_beta   90.00
_cell.angle_gamma   90.00
#
_symmetry.space_group_name_H-M   'P 1'
#
loop_
_entity.id
_entity.type
_entity.pdbx_description
1 polymer ?
#
loop_
_entity_poly.entity_id
_entity_poly.type
_entity_poly.pdbx_seq_one_letter_code
_entity_poly.pdbx_strand_id
1 'polypeptide(L)' 'MSKRHILKEVNAKSMCGMEIVVEQIFENTFVKNLASSEIQQNWLPLSKIVISDKVINLDQDNTFAHPRTGKVFKVLNS' A
#
# COMPACT_ATOMS: atom_id res chain seq x y z
N MET A 1 21.67 -4.05 4.36
CA MET A 1 20.81 -4.41 3.21
C MET A 1 19.90 -3.23 2.91
N SER A 2 19.90 -2.75 1.67
CA SER A 2 19.03 -1.64 1.25
C SER A 2 17.58 -2.13 1.19
N LYS A 3 16.66 -1.43 1.86
CA LYS A 3 15.22 -1.68 1.72
C LYS A 3 14.81 -1.37 0.28
N ARG A 4 14.12 -2.32 -0.38
CA ARG A 4 13.54 -2.14 -1.72
C ARG A 4 12.05 -1.91 -1.58
N HIS A 5 11.53 -1.01 -2.40
CA HIS A 5 10.10 -0.70 -2.45
C HIS A 5 9.58 -0.91 -3.86
N ILE A 6 8.31 -1.33 -3.97
CA ILE A 6 7.55 -1.35 -5.23
C ILE A 6 6.22 -0.63 -5.02
N LEU A 7 5.66 -0.11 -6.11
CA LEU A 7 4.30 0.41 -6.16
C LEU A 7 3.40 -0.65 -6.83
N LYS A 8 2.20 -0.84 -6.30
CA LYS A 8 1.16 -1.64 -6.94
C LYS A 8 -0.16 -0.88 -6.93
N GLU A 9 -0.84 -0.88 -8.06
CA GLU A 9 -2.19 -0.35 -8.16
C GLU A 9 -3.16 -1.17 -7.29
N VAL A 10 -3.96 -0.46 -6.50
CA VAL A 10 -5.00 -1.02 -5.64
C VAL A 10 -6.27 -0.16 -5.75
N ASN A 11 -7.42 -0.79 -5.58
CA ASN A 11 -8.69 -0.09 -5.57
C ASN A 11 -8.92 0.57 -4.22
N ALA A 12 -9.53 1.75 -4.21
CA ALA A 12 -9.99 2.42 -3.01
C ALA A 12 -11.43 2.91 -3.19
N LYS A 13 -12.26 2.72 -2.16
CA LYS A 13 -13.69 3.03 -2.21
C LYS A 13 -14.09 4.00 -1.11
N SER A 14 -14.85 5.00 -1.48
CA SER A 14 -15.46 5.95 -0.54
C SER A 14 -16.78 5.44 0.02
N MET A 15 -17.23 6.02 1.12
CA MET A 15 -18.53 5.72 1.74
C MET A 15 -19.72 5.93 0.78
N CYS A 16 -19.62 6.88 -0.16
CA CYS A 16 -20.68 7.14 -1.13
C CYS A 16 -20.60 6.23 -2.37
N GLY A 17 -19.75 5.20 -2.37
CA GLY A 17 -19.63 4.22 -3.45
C GLY A 17 -18.73 4.64 -4.61
N MET A 18 -18.11 5.83 -4.57
CA MET A 18 -17.10 6.23 -5.56
C MET A 18 -15.83 5.41 -5.38
N GLU A 19 -15.31 4.86 -6.48
CA GLU A 19 -14.11 4.04 -6.54
C GLU A 19 -13.02 4.77 -7.33
N ILE A 20 -11.77 4.62 -6.87
CA ILE A 20 -10.58 5.15 -7.52
C ILE A 20 -9.45 4.12 -7.45
N VAL A 21 -8.45 4.27 -8.32
CA VAL A 21 -7.21 3.49 -8.27
C VAL A 21 -6.11 4.36 -7.67
N VAL A 22 -5.34 3.80 -6.74
CA VAL A 22 -4.17 4.42 -6.11
C VAL A 22 -3.02 3.43 -6.08
N GLU A 23 -1.79 3.89 -5.85
CA GLU A 23 -0.63 3.02 -5.76
C GLU A 23 -0.25 2.77 -4.29
N GLN A 24 -0.27 1.52 -3.84
CA GLN A 24 0.21 1.15 -2.50
C GLN A 24 1.70 0.82 -2.52
N ILE A 25 2.42 1.27 -1.51
CA ILE A 25 3.84 1.01 -1.32
C ILE A 25 4.01 -0.35 -0.65
N PHE A 26 4.81 -1.24 -1.25
CA PHE A 26 5.21 -2.50 -0.64
C PHE A 26 6.71 -2.46 -0.32
N GLU A 27 7.10 -2.99 0.83
CA GLU A 27 8.49 -3.15 1.24
C GLU A 27 8.92 -4.60 1.09
N ASN A 28 10.13 -4.80 0.54
CA ASN A 28 10.74 -6.12 0.50
C ASN A 28 11.18 -6.54 1.91
N THR A 29 10.68 -7.68 2.36
CA THR A 29 11.19 -8.38 3.53
C THR A 29 11.87 -9.67 3.08
N PHE A 30 13.14 -9.80 3.47
CA PHE A 30 13.89 -11.02 3.31
C PHE A 30 13.56 -11.94 4.49
N VAL A 31 12.64 -12.88 4.28
CA VAL A 31 12.42 -13.95 5.26
C VAL A 31 13.44 -15.03 4.96
N LYS A 32 14.44 -15.17 5.83
CA LYS A 32 15.38 -16.28 5.75
C LYS A 32 14.62 -17.54 6.19
N ASN A 33 14.17 -18.35 5.24
CA ASN A 33 13.61 -19.65 5.57
C ASN A 33 14.71 -20.48 6.25
N LEU A 34 14.53 -20.85 7.52
CA LEU A 34 15.52 -21.64 8.26
C LEU A 34 15.61 -23.08 7.71
N ALA A 35 14.63 -23.51 6.92
CA ALA A 35 14.51 -24.85 6.36
C ALA A 35 15.06 -24.99 4.92
N SER A 36 15.35 -23.89 4.22
CA SER A 36 15.88 -23.93 2.85
C SER A 36 16.87 -22.78 2.62
N SER A 37 17.94 -23.02 1.86
CA SER A 37 18.89 -21.97 1.43
C SER A 37 18.28 -20.98 0.43
N GLU A 38 16.96 -21.03 0.20
CA GLU A 38 16.24 -20.16 -0.71
C GLU A 38 15.81 -18.88 -0.01
N ILE A 39 16.27 -17.75 -0.55
CA ILE A 39 15.84 -16.44 -0.09
C ILE A 39 14.48 -16.15 -0.76
N GLN A 40 13.38 -16.39 -0.05
CA GLN A 40 12.07 -15.92 -0.50
C GLN A 40 11.94 -14.42 -0.26
N GLN A 41 11.75 -13.68 -1.35
CA GLN A 41 11.37 -12.28 -1.28
C GLN A 41 9.88 -12.18 -0.95
N ASN A 42 9.55 -11.67 0.22
CA ASN A 42 8.18 -11.36 0.58
C ASN A 42 7.95 -9.84 0.46
N TRP A 43 6.88 -9.43 -0.21
CA TRP A 43 6.53 -8.02 -0.38
C TRP A 43 5.36 -7.70 0.54
N LEU A 44 5.62 -6.94 1.59
CA LEU A 44 4.59 -6.57 2.56
C LEU A 44 4.02 -5.20 2.24
N PRO A 45 2.69 -5.03 2.23
CA PRO A 45 2.08 -3.72 2.06
C PRO A 45 2.43 -2.83 3.26
N LEU A 46 2.87 -1.61 2.98
CA LEU A 46 2.95 -0.56 3.98
C LEU A 46 1.61 0.15 4.08
N SER A 47 1.32 0.72 5.25
CA SER A 47 0.20 1.65 5.47
C SER A 47 0.46 3.01 4.81
N LYS A 48 0.86 3.00 3.54
CA LYS A 48 1.21 4.16 2.74
C LYS A 48 0.81 3.94 1.28
N ILE A 49 0.25 4.98 0.68
CA ILE A 49 -0.07 5.04 -0.74
C ILE A 49 0.58 6.25 -1.38
N VAL A 50 0.60 6.29 -2.71
CA VAL A 50 1.04 7.42 -3.52
C VAL A 50 -0.15 7.94 -4.32
N ILE A 51 -0.35 9.26 -4.29
CA ILE A 51 -1.31 9.98 -5.15
C ILE A 51 -0.62 11.23 -5.68
N SER A 52 -0.47 11.33 -7.00
CA SER A 52 0.14 12.49 -7.68
C SER A 52 1.46 12.91 -7.01
N ASP A 53 2.39 11.95 -6.87
CA ASP A 53 3.72 12.10 -6.27
C ASP A 53 3.76 12.39 -4.75
N LYS A 54 2.61 12.39 -4.07
CA LYS A 54 2.54 12.54 -2.62
C LYS A 54 2.37 11.19 -1.95
N VAL A 55 3.22 10.92 -0.97
CA VAL A 55 3.05 9.79 -0.06
C VAL A 55 2.03 10.15 1.01
N ILE A 56 0.99 9.35 1.13
CA ILE A 56 -0.09 9.52 2.10
C ILE A 56 -0.10 8.31 3.02
N ASN A 57 -0.11 8.54 4.34
CA ASN A 57 -0.24 7.46 5.30
C ASN A 57 -1.71 7.02 5.39
N LEU A 58 -1.92 5.70 5.41
CA LEU A 58 -3.20 5.11 5.75
C LEU A 58 -3.36 5.07 7.27
N ASP A 59 -4.60 5.17 7.75
CA ASP A 59 -4.93 4.91 9.14
C ASP A 59 -5.04 3.40 9.44
N GLN A 60 -5.48 3.06 10.66
CA GLN A 60 -5.64 1.68 11.12
C GLN A 60 -6.70 0.89 10.32
N ASP A 61 -7.66 1.59 9.71
CA ASP A 61 -8.74 1.01 8.92
C ASP A 61 -8.41 0.95 7.42
N ASN A 62 -7.15 1.21 7.06
CA ASN A 62 -6.65 1.37 5.69
C ASN A 62 -7.35 2.49 4.92
N THR A 63 -7.70 3.59 5.58
CA THR A 63 -8.35 4.75 4.96
C THR A 63 -7.43 5.96 4.84
N PHE A 64 -7.79 6.88 3.94
CA PHE A 64 -7.12 8.16 3.76
C PHE A 64 -8.09 9.23 3.25
N ALA A 65 -7.77 10.49 3.49
CA ALA A 65 -8.44 11.63 2.87
C ALA A 65 -7.73 12.02 1.56
N HIS A 66 -8.46 12.04 0.45
CA HIS A 66 -7.91 12.40 -0.85
C HIS A 66 -7.43 13.87 -0.85
N PRO A 67 -6.17 14.15 -1.22
CA PRO A 67 -5.52 15.44 -0.93
C PRO A 67 -6.15 16.64 -1.64
N ARG A 68 -6.86 16.43 -2.76
CA ARG A 68 -7.53 17.49 -3.51
C ARG A 68 -8.98 17.70 -3.11
N THR A 69 -9.67 16.66 -2.65
CA THR A 69 -11.14 16.68 -2.49
C THR A 69 -11.58 16.54 -1.04
N GLY A 70 -10.68 16.14 -0.13
CA GLY A 70 -10.99 15.83 1.26
C GLY A 70 -11.86 14.59 1.46
N LYS A 71 -12.32 13.95 0.39
CA LYS A 71 -13.15 12.74 0.47
C LYS A 71 -12.33 11.59 1.04
N VAL A 72 -12.95 10.84 1.96
CA VAL A 72 -12.33 9.67 2.59
C VAL A 72 -12.54 8.43 1.72
N PHE A 73 -11.48 7.70 1.49
CA PHE A 73 -11.46 6.43 0.77
C PHE A 73 -10.81 5.35 1.63
N LYS A 74 -11.34 4.13 1.55
CA LYS A 74 -10.75 2.93 2.12
C LYS A 74 -10.07 2.12 1.03
N VAL A 75 -8.79 1.80 1.22
CA VAL A 75 -8.04 0.89 0.34
C VAL A 75 -8.59 -0.53 0.50
N LEU A 76 -8.85 -1.17 -0.63
CA LEU A 76 -9.29 -2.56 -0.72
C LEU A 76 -8.04 -3.42 -0.94
N ASN A 77 -7.49 -3.97 0.13
CA ASN A 77 -6.36 -4.88 0.03
C ASN A 77 -6.81 -6.14 -0.72
N SER A 78 -6.12 -6.47 -1.82
CA SER A 78 -6.31 -7.69 -2.61
C SER A 78 -5.35 -8.79 -2.18
#